data_AF-A0A177P937-F1
#
_entry.id   AF-A0A177P937-F1
#
_cell.length_a   1.000
_cell.length_b   1.000
_cell.length_c   1.000
_cell.angle_alpha   90.00
_cell.angle_beta   90.00
_cell.angle_gamma   90.00
#
_symmetry.space_group_name_H-M   'P 1'
#
loop_
_entity.id
_entity.type
_entity.pdbx_description
1 polymer ?
#
loop_
_entity_poly.entity_id
_entity_poly.type
_entity_poly.pdbx_seq_one_letter_code
_entity_poly.pdbx_strand_id
1 'polypeptide(L)'
;MQPQRFDLWYERNKVRADQIGNLLIEAFHYLALFVIGASIVWSAVVAYGGMMMQGHATIGDILLLFIYLELGAMVGIYFKTNLMPVRCLIYIAITALARLLIGDIQAHHQAGPGILMIAGAILMLAIATRIIRKPTDDN
;
A
#
# COMPACT_ATOMS: atom_id res chain seq x y z
N MET A 1 -24.32 -32.98 40.89
CA MET A 1 -24.23 -32.13 39.70
C MET A 1 -22.86 -31.46 39.70
N GLN A 2 -21.92 -31.92 38.88
CA GLN A 2 -20.54 -31.38 38.79
C GLN A 2 -20.25 -30.94 37.34
N PRO A 3 -20.26 -29.63 37.03
CA PRO A 3 -19.77 -29.13 35.74
C PRO A 3 -18.34 -28.55 35.79
N GLN A 4 -17.66 -28.45 36.94
CA GLN A 4 -16.44 -27.61 37.07
C GLN A 4 -15.14 -28.12 36.43
N ARG A 5 -15.03 -29.38 35.97
CA ARG A 5 -13.75 -29.93 35.45
C ARG A 5 -13.58 -29.83 33.93
N PHE A 6 -14.66 -29.65 33.18
CA PHE A 6 -14.60 -29.59 31.71
C PHE A 6 -14.18 -28.20 31.20
N ASP A 7 -14.59 -27.13 31.89
CA ASP A 7 -14.30 -25.75 31.48
C ASP A 7 -12.79 -25.40 31.55
N LEU A 8 -12.07 -25.96 32.53
CA LEU A 8 -10.62 -25.73 32.73
C LEU A 8 -9.75 -26.33 31.61
N TRP A 9 -10.18 -27.45 31.02
CA TRP A 9 -9.46 -28.08 29.92
C TRP A 9 -9.72 -27.37 28.59
N TYR A 10 -10.91 -26.78 28.44
CA TYR A 10 -11.30 -26.00 27.26
C TYR A 10 -10.56 -24.65 27.22
N GLU A 11 -10.56 -23.91 28.33
CA GLU A 11 -9.84 -22.63 28.47
C GLU A 11 -8.35 -22.76 28.14
N ARG A 12 -7.66 -23.78 28.68
CA ARG A 12 -6.22 -23.97 28.46
C ARG A 12 -5.84 -24.34 27.03
N ASN A 13 -6.71 -25.07 26.33
CA ASN A 13 -6.48 -25.42 24.93
C ASN A 13 -6.85 -24.29 23.97
N LYS A 14 -7.89 -23.51 24.30
CA LYS A 14 -8.30 -22.33 23.54
C LYS A 14 -7.23 -21.25 23.56
N VAL A 15 -6.64 -20.95 24.73
CA VAL A 15 -5.52 -19.99 24.85
C VAL A 15 -4.32 -20.38 24.00
N ARG A 16 -3.97 -21.68 23.94
CA ARG A 16 -2.87 -22.17 23.08
C ARG A 16 -3.21 -22.10 21.60
N ALA A 17 -4.45 -22.45 21.23
CA ALA A 17 -4.91 -22.36 19.84
C ALA A 17 -4.94 -20.91 19.35
N ASP A 18 -5.40 -19.97 20.18
CA ASP A 18 -5.44 -18.54 19.86
C ASP A 18 -4.03 -17.95 19.72
N GLN A 19 -3.09 -18.34 20.59
CA GLN A 19 -1.68 -17.92 20.50
C GLN A 19 -1.00 -18.43 19.21
N ILE A 20 -1.19 -19.70 18.87
CA ILE A 20 -0.63 -20.29 17.65
C ILE A 20 -1.29 -19.67 16.42
N GLY A 21 -2.60 -19.47 16.44
CA GLY A 21 -3.34 -18.82 15.35
C GLY A 21 -2.84 -17.41 15.10
N ASN A 22 -2.67 -16.60 16.14
CA ASN A 22 -2.17 -15.24 16.00
C ASN A 22 -0.73 -15.21 15.44
N LEU A 23 0.14 -16.11 15.92
CA LEU A 23 1.52 -16.21 15.45
C LEU A 23 1.62 -16.65 13.98
N LEU A 24 0.76 -17.58 13.54
CA LEU A 24 0.69 -18.00 12.14
C LEU A 24 0.18 -16.90 11.22
N ILE A 25 -0.86 -16.17 11.65
CA ILE A 25 -1.38 -15.02 10.91
C ILE A 25 -0.31 -13.95 10.75
N GLU A 26 0.41 -13.64 11.82
CA GLU A 26 1.50 -12.67 11.80
C GLU A 26 2.65 -13.12 10.88
N ALA A 27 3.08 -14.38 10.97
CA ALA A 27 4.11 -14.94 10.09
C ALA A 27 3.69 -14.91 8.61
N PHE A 28 2.45 -15.30 8.30
CA PHE A 28 1.92 -15.23 6.93
C PHE A 28 1.90 -13.79 6.42
N HIS A 29 1.53 -12.85 7.28
CA HIS A 29 1.47 -11.44 6.94
C HIS A 29 2.86 -10.88 6.56
N TYR A 30 3.89 -11.15 7.36
CA TYR A 30 5.26 -10.76 7.04
C TYR A 30 5.79 -11.45 5.78
N LEU A 31 5.46 -12.73 5.57
CA LEU A 31 5.86 -13.46 4.38
C LEU A 31 5.24 -12.85 3.11
N ALA A 32 3.94 -12.57 3.14
CA ALA A 32 3.24 -11.93 2.03
C ALA A 32 3.86 -10.56 1.71
N LEU A 33 4.15 -9.77 2.74
CA LEU A 33 4.77 -8.46 2.58
C LEU A 33 6.19 -8.55 1.99
N PHE A 34 6.96 -9.56 2.40
CA PHE A 34 8.29 -9.83 1.83
C PHE A 34 8.21 -10.16 0.34
N VAL A 35 7.25 -11.00 -0.06
CA VAL A 35 7.04 -11.35 -1.48
C VAL A 35 6.64 -10.12 -2.30
N ILE A 36 5.77 -9.26 -1.77
CA ILE A 36 5.37 -8.00 -2.43
C ILE A 36 6.56 -7.05 -2.54
N GLY A 37 7.36 -6.89 -1.47
CA GLY A 37 8.56 -6.06 -1.51
C GLY A 37 9.58 -6.55 -2.53
N ALA A 38 9.84 -7.86 -2.56
CA ALA A 38 10.74 -8.48 -3.53
C ALA A 38 10.25 -8.30 -4.97
N SER A 39 8.94 -8.44 -5.22
CA SER A 39 8.38 -8.27 -6.57
C SER A 39 8.50 -6.82 -7.06
N ILE A 40 8.28 -5.83 -6.19
CA ILE A 40 8.48 -4.41 -6.52
C ILE A 40 9.93 -4.14 -6.94
N VAL A 41 10.91 -4.63 -6.17
CA VAL A 41 12.34 -4.46 -6.48
C VAL A 41 12.68 -5.15 -7.80
N TRP A 42 12.22 -6.38 -8.01
CA TRP A 42 12.42 -7.11 -9.26
C TRP A 42 11.86 -6.35 -10.46
N SER A 43 10.61 -5.89 -10.37
CA SER A 43 9.96 -5.10 -11.43
C SER A 43 10.70 -3.80 -11.72
N ALA A 44 11.20 -3.11 -10.69
CA ALA A 44 11.97 -1.88 -10.87
C ALA A 44 13.28 -2.12 -11.62
N VAL A 45 14.00 -3.20 -11.29
CA VAL A 45 15.25 -3.59 -11.96
C VAL A 45 14.99 -3.95 -13.42
N VAL A 46 13.93 -4.72 -13.71
CA VAL A 46 13.55 -5.09 -15.07
C VAL A 46 13.16 -3.85 -15.90
N ALA A 47 12.36 -2.94 -15.32
CA ALA A 47 11.98 -1.70 -15.97
C ALA A 47 13.19 -0.81 -16.28
N TYR A 48 14.10 -0.65 -15.32
CA TYR A 48 15.34 0.09 -15.50
C TYR A 48 16.23 -0.53 -16.59
N GLY A 49 16.35 -1.87 -16.61
CA GLY A 49 17.06 -2.59 -17.65
C GLY A 49 16.49 -2.32 -19.05
N GLY A 50 15.17 -2.27 -19.19
CA GLY A 50 14.50 -1.88 -20.44
C GLY A 50 14.87 -0.48 -20.91
N MET A 51 14.92 0.49 -20.01
CA MET A 51 15.32 1.88 -20.31
C MET A 51 16.77 1.97 -20.76
N MET A 52 17.66 1.22 -20.10
CA MET A 52 19.08 1.14 -20.49
C MET A 52 19.25 0.57 -21.90
N MET A 53 18.46 -0.45 -22.27
CA MET A 53 18.48 -1.02 -23.61
C MET A 53 17.98 -0.05 -24.69
N GLN A 54 17.05 0.86 -24.34
CA GLN A 54 16.55 1.90 -25.24
C GLN A 54 17.51 3.09 -25.41
N GLY A 55 18.56 3.19 -24.58
CA GLY A 55 19.59 4.23 -24.66
C GLY A 55 19.15 5.63 -24.22
N HIS A 56 17.91 5.79 -23.77
CA HIS A 56 17.37 7.03 -23.21
C HIS A 56 16.25 6.70 -22.22
N ALA A 57 16.01 7.59 -21.26
CA ALA A 57 14.89 7.50 -20.32
C ALA A 57 14.02 8.74 -20.48
N THR A 58 12.71 8.55 -20.61
CA THR A 58 11.73 9.64 -20.63
C THR A 58 11.37 10.07 -19.21
N ILE A 59 10.66 11.19 -19.08
CA ILE A 59 10.13 11.61 -17.77
C ILE A 59 9.14 10.56 -17.23
N GLY A 60 8.35 9.93 -18.11
CA GLY A 60 7.43 8.85 -17.72
C GLY A 60 8.16 7.66 -17.10
N ASP A 61 9.31 7.29 -17.67
CA ASP A 61 10.17 6.21 -17.16
C ASP A 61 10.73 6.51 -15.77
N ILE A 62 11.19 7.75 -15.56
CA ILE A 62 11.69 8.20 -14.25
C ILE A 62 10.55 8.21 -13.23
N LEU A 63 9.36 8.68 -13.61
CA LEU A 63 8.17 8.68 -12.75
C LEU A 63 7.74 7.24 -12.40
N LEU A 64 7.87 6.29 -13.33
CA LEU A 64 7.60 4.88 -13.08
C LEU A 64 8.56 4.28 -12.05
N LEU A 65 9.86 4.58 -12.14
CA LEU A 65 10.84 4.17 -11.12
C LEU A 65 10.51 4.78 -9.75
N PHE A 66 10.04 6.04 -9.73
CA PHE A 66 9.60 6.68 -8.50
C PHE A 66 8.38 5.96 -7.90
N ILE A 67 7.41 5.47 -8.71
CA ILE A 67 6.27 4.64 -8.23
C ILE A 67 6.77 3.39 -7.52
N TYR A 68 7.71 2.67 -8.12
CA TYR A 68 8.28 1.48 -7.49
C TYR A 68 8.99 1.81 -6.18
N LEU A 69 9.72 2.93 -6.11
CA LEU A 69 10.41 3.35 -4.90
C LEU A 69 9.42 3.75 -3.79
N GLU A 70 8.35 4.47 -4.11
CA GLU A 70 7.30 4.81 -3.14
C GLU A 70 6.57 3.58 -2.62
N LEU A 71 6.17 2.66 -3.51
CA LEU A 71 5.55 1.39 -3.12
C LEU A 71 6.49 0.59 -2.21
N GLY A 72 7.77 0.48 -2.57
CA GLY A 72 8.79 -0.20 -1.76
C GLY A 72 8.97 0.45 -0.39
N ALA A 73 9.00 1.79 -0.31
CA ALA A 73 9.10 2.51 0.95
C ALA A 73 7.90 2.27 1.85
N MET A 74 6.67 2.25 1.31
CA MET A 74 5.47 1.95 2.09
C MET A 74 5.45 0.52 2.62
N VAL A 75 5.86 -0.45 1.80
CA VAL A 75 6.03 -1.85 2.22
C VAL A 75 7.10 -1.96 3.33
N GLY A 76 8.21 -1.23 3.21
CA GLY A 76 9.25 -1.18 4.24
C GLY A 76 8.78 -0.54 5.55
N ILE A 77 8.02 0.55 5.51
CA ILE A 77 7.41 1.17 6.69
C ILE A 77 6.40 0.22 7.34
N TYR A 78 5.61 -0.49 6.53
CA TYR A 78 4.68 -1.48 7.03
C TYR A 78 5.41 -2.57 7.81
N PHE A 79 6.51 -3.09 7.28
CA PHE A 79 7.33 -4.12 7.95
C PHE A 79 7.82 -3.64 9.33
N LYS A 80 8.08 -2.34 9.49
CA LYS A 80 8.52 -1.74 10.76
C LYS A 80 7.39 -1.41 11.74
N THR A 81 6.15 -1.22 11.28
CA THR A 81 5.08 -0.61 12.10
C THR A 81 3.84 -1.47 12.30
N ASN A 82 3.64 -2.56 11.54
CA ASN A 82 2.45 -3.45 11.65
C ASN A 82 1.09 -2.73 11.56
N LEU A 83 1.04 -1.49 11.08
CA LEU A 83 -0.19 -0.71 10.98
C LEU A 83 -0.95 -1.11 9.71
N MET A 84 -2.22 -1.48 9.86
CA MET A 84 -3.06 -1.96 8.74
C MET A 84 -3.03 -1.05 7.48
N PRO A 85 -3.07 -1.62 6.26
CA PRO A 85 -2.65 -0.95 5.03
C PRO A 85 -3.72 -0.07 4.36
N VAL A 86 -4.96 -0.02 4.88
CA VAL A 86 -6.08 0.64 4.18
C VAL A 86 -5.76 2.11 3.85
N ARG A 87 -5.07 2.82 4.75
CA ARG A 87 -4.63 4.21 4.50
C ARG A 87 -3.50 4.29 3.47
N CYS A 88 -2.55 3.36 3.48
CA CYS A 88 -1.48 3.32 2.48
C CYS A 88 -2.04 3.20 1.06
N LEU A 89 -3.07 2.37 0.85
CA LEU A 89 -3.66 2.19 -0.48
C LEU A 89 -4.21 3.49 -1.08
N ILE A 90 -4.85 4.34 -0.26
CA ILE A 90 -5.39 5.62 -0.76
C ILE A 90 -4.26 6.62 -1.04
N TYR A 91 -3.19 6.62 -0.25
CA TYR A 91 -2.01 7.44 -0.53
C TYR A 91 -1.29 6.99 -1.81
N ILE A 92 -1.23 5.68 -2.08
CA ILE A 92 -0.71 5.13 -3.34
C ILE A 92 -1.56 5.60 -4.52
N ALA A 93 -2.89 5.60 -4.38
CA ALA A 93 -3.77 6.10 -5.44
C ALA A 93 -3.55 7.59 -5.72
N ILE A 94 -3.42 8.42 -4.68
CA ILE A 94 -3.14 9.86 -4.80
C ILE A 94 -1.81 10.10 -5.50
N THR A 95 -0.74 9.44 -5.05
CA THR A 95 0.61 9.59 -5.63
C THR A 95 0.70 9.07 -7.07
N ALA A 96 0.02 7.96 -7.39
CA ALA A 96 -0.09 7.45 -8.75
C ALA A 96 -0.82 8.44 -9.68
N LEU A 97 -1.95 9.00 -9.26
CA LEU A 97 -2.67 10.01 -10.03
C LEU A 97 -1.86 11.30 -10.19
N ALA A 98 -1.15 11.74 -9.15
CA ALA A 98 -0.29 12.91 -9.22
C ALA A 98 0.84 12.74 -10.23
N ARG A 99 1.44 11.54 -10.33
CA ARG A 99 2.44 11.24 -11.35
C ARG A 99 1.86 11.16 -12.75
N LEU A 100 0.67 10.58 -12.90
CA LEU A 100 -0.04 10.55 -14.18
C LEU A 100 -0.30 11.98 -14.68
N LEU A 101 -0.68 12.89 -13.77
CA LEU A 101 -0.84 14.31 -14.08
C LEU A 101 0.45 14.96 -14.58
N ILE A 102 1.58 14.74 -13.88
CA ILE A 102 2.88 15.32 -14.27
C ILE A 102 3.32 14.76 -15.63
N GLY A 103 3.13 13.47 -15.86
CA GLY A 103 3.42 12.82 -17.14
C GLY A 103 2.60 13.39 -18.29
N ASP A 104 1.30 13.60 -18.08
CA ASP A 104 0.40 14.15 -19.10
C ASP A 104 0.73 15.60 -19.46
N ILE A 105 1.04 16.44 -18.46
CA ILE A 105 1.47 17.84 -18.65
C ILE A 105 2.76 17.93 -19.49
N GLN A 106 3.69 17.00 -19.28
CA GLN A 106 4.95 16.97 -20.01
C GLN A 106 4.77 16.48 -21.45
N ALA A 107 3.92 15.46 -21.66
CA ALA A 107 3.67 14.89 -22.98
C ALA A 107 2.85 15.81 -23.89
N HIS A 108 1.83 16.47 -23.34
CA HIS A 108 0.96 17.38 -24.06
C HIS A 108 1.16 18.80 -23.50
N HIS A 109 2.07 19.57 -24.10
CA HIS A 109 2.34 20.99 -23.76
C HIS A 109 1.11 21.93 -23.89
N GLN A 110 -0.09 21.40 -24.13
CA GLN A 110 -1.36 22.13 -24.12
C GLN A 110 -2.24 21.60 -23.00
N ALA A 111 -2.65 22.49 -22.10
CA ALA A 111 -3.52 22.18 -20.98
C ALA A 111 -4.91 21.74 -21.49
N GLY A 112 -5.08 20.44 -21.71
CA GLY A 112 -6.34 19.82 -22.07
C GLY A 112 -7.27 19.63 -20.86
N PRO A 113 -8.56 19.34 -21.08
CA PRO A 113 -9.54 19.10 -20.01
C PRO A 113 -9.22 17.89 -19.12
N GLY A 114 -8.33 16.98 -19.55
CA GLY A 114 -7.90 15.80 -18.78
C GLY A 114 -7.15 16.15 -17.49
N ILE A 115 -6.34 17.21 -17.50
CA ILE A 115 -5.60 17.70 -16.33
C ILE A 115 -6.57 18.10 -15.20
N LEU A 116 -7.66 18.79 -15.55
CA LEU A 116 -8.67 19.21 -14.58
C LEU A 116 -9.38 18.01 -13.95
N MET A 117 -9.67 16.98 -14.75
CA MET A 117 -10.30 15.74 -14.26
C MET A 117 -9.38 14.98 -13.29
N ILE A 118 -8.09 14.86 -13.61
CA ILE A 118 -7.12 14.19 -12.74
C ILE A 118 -6.92 14.99 -11.43
N ALA A 119 -6.82 16.32 -11.53
CA ALA A 119 -6.75 17.18 -10.35
C ALA A 119 -8.01 17.06 -9.48
N GLY A 120 -9.20 16.99 -10.10
CA GLY A 120 -10.46 16.74 -9.41
C GLY A 120 -10.52 15.38 -8.72
N ALA A 121 -9.99 14.32 -9.35
CA ALA A 121 -9.89 12.99 -8.75
C ALA A 121 -8.95 12.98 -7.53
N ILE A 122 -7.78 13.63 -7.63
CA ILE A 122 -6.84 13.80 -6.50
C ILE A 122 -7.50 14.55 -5.35
N LEU A 123 -8.22 15.64 -5.64
CA LEU A 123 -8.97 16.41 -4.65
C LEU A 123 -10.04 15.55 -3.96
N MET A 124 -10.77 14.74 -4.72
CA MET A 124 -11.80 13.85 -4.20
C MET A 124 -11.22 12.78 -3.28
N LEU A 125 -10.11 12.14 -3.66
CA LEU A 125 -9.40 11.17 -2.80
C LEU A 125 -8.83 11.83 -1.54
N ALA A 126 -8.27 13.04 -1.66
CA ALA A 126 -7.77 13.81 -0.52
C ALA A 126 -8.89 14.13 0.47
N ILE A 127 -10.09 14.47 0.00
CA ILE A 127 -11.27 14.67 0.85
C ILE A 127 -11.72 13.34 1.49
N ALA A 128 -11.77 12.25 0.72
CA ALA A 128 -12.16 10.93 1.23
C ALA A 128 -11.25 10.47 2.39
N THR A 129 -9.93 10.64 2.26
CA THR A 129 -8.98 10.31 3.35
C THR A 129 -9.21 11.12 4.62
N ARG A 130 -9.62 12.39 4.49
CA ARG A 130 -9.95 13.24 5.64
C ARG A 130 -11.22 12.76 6.35
N ILE A 131 -12.23 12.31 5.59
CA ILE A 131 -13.49 11.80 6.15
C ILE A 131 -13.26 10.50 6.91
N ILE A 132 -12.52 9.55 6.33
CA ILE A 132 -12.21 8.25 6.95
C ILE A 132 -11.46 8.41 8.29
N ARG A 133 -10.77 9.55 8.50
CA ARG A 133 -10.01 9.81 9.72
C ARG A 133 -10.87 10.22 10.92
N LYS A 134 -12.13 10.67 10.78
CA LYS A 134 -12.91 11.09 11.95
C LYS A 134 -13.38 9.86 12.74
N PRO A 135 -12.88 9.62 13.97
CA PRO A 135 -13.70 8.92 14.95
C PRO A 135 -14.86 9.86 15.26
N THR A 136 -16.06 9.32 15.33
CA THR A 136 -17.17 9.99 15.99
C THR A 136 -16.78 10.07 17.46
N ASP A 137 -16.24 11.20 17.90
CA ASP A 137 -16.20 11.52 19.32
C ASP A 137 -17.64 11.89 19.69
N ASP A 138 -18.40 10.88 20.10
CA ASP A 138 -19.76 11.03 20.61
C ASP A 138 -19.70 11.88 21.89
N ASN A 139 -20.47 12.98 21.88
CA ASN A 139 -20.72 13.88 23.00
C ASN A 139 -21.91 13.36 23.82
#